data_AF-A0A945ZU97-F1
#
_entry.id   AF-A0A945ZU97-F1
#
_cell.length_a   1.000
_cell.length_b   1.000
_cell.length_c   1.000
_cell.angle_alpha   90.00
_cell.angle_beta   90.00
_cell.angle_gamma   90.00
#
_symmetry.space_group_name_H-M   'P 1'
#
loop_
_entity.id
_entity.type
_entity.pdbx_description
1 polymer ?
#
loop_
_entity_poly.entity_id
_entity_poly.type
_entity_poly.pdbx_seq_one_letter_code
_entity_poly.pdbx_strand_id
1 'polypeptide(L)'
;MRKIMEERGIPMNRLRPMIYFEDFENDTENLKDGNPLENSKLLNNYLNENYSEEEISNLKVPKYFYEVIFDKPGGLVMPIIVEYEYEDGTKEKIKYPVQVWRKNDNEVSKLIKSNKKIINITLDPDLETADIDTSNNSWPKKQEDSDFDKFKKRIKG
;
A
#
# COMPACT_ATOMS: atom_id res chain seq x y z
N MET A 1 20.53 28.87 5.78
CA MET A 1 21.28 29.83 4.92
C MET A 1 20.42 31.01 4.48
N ARG A 2 19.21 30.79 3.92
CA ARG A 2 18.25 31.85 3.56
C ARG A 2 18.03 32.89 4.67
N LYS A 3 17.72 32.45 5.89
CA LYS A 3 17.54 33.32 7.08
C LYS A 3 18.78 34.21 7.38
N ILE A 4 19.98 33.65 7.27
CA ILE A 4 21.26 34.37 7.45
C ILE A 4 21.51 35.38 6.31
N MET A 5 21.05 35.08 5.08
CA MET A 5 21.17 35.99 3.94
C MET A 5 20.24 37.19 4.07
N GLU A 6 19.02 36.96 4.55
CA GLU A 6 18.01 37.99 4.80
C GLU A 6 18.45 38.91 5.94
N GLU A 7 18.97 38.35 7.05
CA GLU A 7 19.58 39.11 8.15
C GLU A 7 20.80 39.94 7.72
N ARG A 8 21.52 39.53 6.67
CA ARG A 8 22.71 40.21 6.14
C ARG A 8 22.46 41.05 4.90
N GLY A 9 21.21 41.14 4.43
CA GLY A 9 20.82 41.95 3.26
C GLY A 9 21.50 41.54 1.96
N ILE A 10 21.87 40.27 1.79
CA ILE A 10 22.54 39.78 0.57
C ILE A 10 21.49 39.28 -0.42
N PRO A 11 21.29 39.92 -1.59
CA PRO A 11 20.29 39.50 -2.57
C PRO A 11 20.67 38.16 -3.22
N MET A 12 19.68 37.27 -3.35
CA MET A 12 19.84 35.88 -3.83
C MET A 12 20.55 35.78 -5.21
N ASN A 13 20.31 36.74 -6.10
CA ASN A 13 20.87 36.79 -7.46
C ASN A 13 22.39 37.07 -7.51
N ARG A 14 23.01 37.44 -6.39
CA ARG A 14 24.47 37.71 -6.33
C ARG A 14 25.28 36.43 -6.17
N LEU A 15 24.64 35.34 -5.78
CA LEU A 15 25.31 34.07 -5.48
C LEU A 15 25.19 33.11 -6.66
N ARG A 16 26.21 32.28 -6.82
CA ARG A 16 26.14 31.13 -7.73
C ARG A 16 25.02 30.19 -7.25
N PRO A 17 24.35 29.46 -8.14
CA PRO A 17 23.35 28.48 -7.74
C PRO A 17 23.97 27.49 -6.75
N MET A 18 23.44 27.48 -5.54
CA MET A 18 23.89 26.65 -4.42
C MET A 18 22.76 25.70 -4.03
N ILE A 19 23.14 24.47 -3.66
CA ILE A 19 22.23 23.50 -3.05
C ILE A 19 22.21 23.78 -1.55
N TYR A 20 21.03 23.98 -0.99
CA TYR A 20 20.85 24.21 0.45
C TYR A 20 20.14 23.01 1.06
N PHE A 21 20.60 22.62 2.25
CA PHE A 21 19.80 21.75 3.11
C PHE A 21 18.71 22.62 3.73
N GLU A 22 17.47 22.27 3.45
CA GLU A 22 16.30 22.88 4.07
C GLU A 22 15.88 21.95 5.21
N ASP A 23 15.86 22.49 6.43
CA ASP A 23 15.36 21.77 7.60
C ASP A 23 13.84 21.67 7.48
N PHE A 24 13.38 20.65 6.76
CA PHE A 24 11.96 20.35 6.66
C PHE A 24 11.50 19.71 7.97
N GLU A 25 10.63 20.40 8.70
CA GLU A 25 9.81 19.76 9.72
C GLU A 25 8.85 18.79 9.01
N ASN A 26 9.18 17.50 9.06
CA ASN A 26 8.26 16.47 8.59
C ASN A 26 7.01 16.48 9.47
N ASP A 27 5.84 16.35 8.86
CA ASP A 27 4.59 16.18 9.61
C ASP A 27 4.64 14.82 10.32
N THR A 28 4.92 14.87 11.63
CA THR A 28 4.99 13.69 12.50
C THR A 28 3.61 13.29 13.04
N GLU A 29 2.61 14.15 12.86
CA GLU A 29 1.24 13.91 13.30
C GLU A 29 0.50 13.03 12.29
N ASN A 30 0.25 11.77 12.68
CA ASN A 30 -0.58 10.84 11.93
C ASN A 30 -2.06 11.22 12.08
N LEU A 31 -2.53 12.18 11.30
CA LEU A 31 -3.96 12.52 11.19
C LEU A 31 -4.69 11.47 10.34
N LYS A 32 -5.16 10.40 11.00
CA LYS A 32 -5.88 9.28 10.34
C LYS A 32 -7.19 9.69 9.65
N ASP A 33 -7.79 10.80 10.09
CA ASP A 33 -9.14 11.21 9.68
C ASP A 33 -9.17 12.40 8.69
N GLY A 34 -8.01 12.95 8.32
CA GLY A 34 -7.88 14.08 7.39
C GLY A 34 -7.67 13.67 5.92
N ASN A 35 -7.83 14.62 4.99
CA ASN A 35 -7.49 14.41 3.59
C ASN A 35 -5.96 14.24 3.44
N PRO A 36 -5.45 13.21 2.72
CA PRO A 36 -4.01 13.03 2.54
C PRO A 36 -3.27 14.25 1.98
N LEU A 37 -3.96 15.08 1.19
CA LEU A 37 -3.45 16.37 0.70
C LEU A 37 -3.21 17.35 1.85
N GLU A 38 -4.19 17.55 2.73
CA GLU A 38 -4.09 18.51 3.83
C GLU A 38 -3.10 18.07 4.92
N ASN A 39 -2.93 16.76 5.09
CA ASN A 39 -2.08 16.18 6.13
C ASN A 39 -0.58 16.33 5.89
N SER A 40 -0.14 16.62 4.66
CA SER A 40 1.28 16.76 4.33
C SER A 40 1.58 18.14 3.76
N LYS A 41 2.27 18.97 4.55
CA LYS A 41 2.82 20.26 4.12
C LYS A 41 3.76 20.09 2.94
N LEU A 42 4.59 19.06 2.96
CA LEU A 42 5.54 18.76 1.88
C LEU A 42 4.80 18.46 0.56
N LEU A 43 3.77 17.61 0.61
CA LEU A 43 2.98 17.26 -0.56
C LEU A 43 2.24 18.49 -1.11
N ASN A 44 1.63 19.30 -0.24
CA ASN A 44 0.95 20.53 -0.66
C ASN A 44 1.91 21.52 -1.32
N ASN A 45 3.09 21.74 -0.74
CA ASN A 45 4.10 22.62 -1.33
C ASN A 45 4.51 22.11 -2.71
N TYR A 46 4.83 20.82 -2.83
CA TYR A 46 5.19 20.21 -4.11
C TYR A 46 4.08 20.34 -5.16
N LEU A 47 2.82 20.09 -4.78
CA LEU A 47 1.70 20.20 -5.70
C LEU A 47 1.49 21.64 -6.17
N ASN A 48 1.51 22.61 -5.26
CA ASN A 48 1.35 24.03 -5.59
C ASN A 48 2.50 24.59 -6.44
N GLU A 49 3.71 24.05 -6.30
CA GLU A 49 4.87 24.46 -7.10
C GLU A 49 4.88 23.87 -8.52
N ASN A 50 4.30 22.68 -8.70
CA ASN A 50 4.43 21.91 -9.94
C ASN A 50 3.13 21.80 -10.76
N TYR A 51 1.97 22.07 -10.15
CA TYR A 51 0.65 21.90 -10.77
C TYR A 51 -0.24 23.13 -10.57
N SER A 52 -1.20 23.32 -11.47
CA SER A 52 -2.23 24.36 -11.34
C SER A 52 -3.34 23.96 -10.36
N GLU A 53 -4.05 24.94 -9.78
CA GLU A 53 -5.16 24.70 -8.85
C GLU A 53 -6.27 23.82 -9.46
N GLU A 54 -6.52 23.97 -10.77
CA GLU A 54 -7.47 23.15 -11.53
C GLU A 54 -7.02 21.68 -11.63
N GLU A 55 -5.73 21.43 -11.81
CA GLU A 55 -5.19 20.06 -11.83
C GLU A 55 -5.22 19.43 -10.45
N ILE A 56 -4.89 20.19 -9.41
CA ILE A 56 -4.87 19.72 -8.02
C ILE A 56 -6.27 19.31 -7.58
N SER A 57 -7.29 20.12 -7.89
CA SER A 57 -8.69 19.79 -7.56
C SER A 57 -9.23 18.56 -8.28
N ASN A 58 -8.70 18.23 -9.46
CA ASN A 58 -9.07 17.06 -10.24
C ASN A 58 -8.31 15.78 -9.85
N LEU A 59 -7.32 15.85 -8.95
CA LEU A 59 -6.56 14.69 -8.50
C LEU A 59 -7.45 13.73 -7.71
N LYS A 60 -7.66 12.52 -8.25
CA LYS A 60 -8.31 11.43 -7.53
C LYS A 60 -7.30 10.77 -6.59
N VAL A 61 -7.20 11.26 -5.36
CA VAL A 61 -6.37 10.66 -4.33
C VAL A 61 -7.14 9.48 -3.69
N PRO A 62 -6.62 8.25 -3.79
CA PRO A 62 -7.28 7.10 -3.18
C PRO A 62 -7.22 7.18 -1.66
N LYS A 63 -8.30 6.77 -1.00
CA LYS A 63 -8.45 6.88 0.45
C LYS A 63 -7.63 5.85 1.23
N TYR A 64 -7.44 4.66 0.67
CA TYR A 64 -6.75 3.55 1.32
C TYR A 64 -5.59 3.05 0.47
N PHE A 65 -4.47 2.81 1.14
CA PHE A 65 -3.27 2.20 0.59
C PHE A 65 -2.96 0.92 1.37
N TYR A 66 -2.82 -0.18 0.66
CA TYR A 66 -2.47 -1.47 1.23
C TYR A 66 -1.20 -1.97 0.55
N GLU A 67 -0.21 -2.37 1.35
CA GLU A 67 0.91 -3.15 0.85
C GLU A 67 0.63 -4.62 1.14
N VAL A 68 0.46 -5.39 0.07
CA VAL A 68 0.24 -6.84 0.14
C VAL A 68 1.51 -7.54 -0.32
N ILE A 69 2.03 -8.39 0.54
CA ILE A 69 3.23 -9.18 0.29
C ILE A 69 2.80 -10.61 0.00
N PHE A 70 3.19 -11.12 -1.16
CA PHE A 70 2.93 -12.48 -1.58
C PHE A 70 4.21 -13.30 -1.47
N ASP A 71 4.16 -14.33 -0.62
CA ASP A 71 5.25 -15.28 -0.45
C ASP A 71 5.03 -16.51 -1.32
N LYS A 72 6.09 -16.96 -1.98
CA LYS A 72 6.13 -18.23 -2.74
C LYS A 72 7.17 -19.14 -2.12
N PRO A 73 6.81 -19.92 -1.08
CA PRO A 73 7.72 -20.90 -0.48
C PRO A 73 8.09 -22.05 -1.44
N GLY A 74 7.27 -22.30 -2.46
CA GLY A 74 7.51 -23.31 -3.49
C GLY A 74 8.51 -22.87 -4.57
N GLY A 75 9.11 -23.83 -5.27
CA GLY A 75 10.07 -23.55 -6.35
C GLY A 75 9.45 -23.26 -7.73
N LEU A 76 8.16 -23.54 -7.92
CA LEU A 76 7.49 -23.39 -9.21
C LEU A 76 6.87 -22.00 -9.34
N VAL A 77 7.28 -21.24 -10.36
CA VAL A 77 6.68 -19.93 -10.66
C VAL A 77 5.22 -20.09 -11.09
N MET A 78 4.31 -19.39 -10.41
CA MET A 78 2.87 -19.44 -10.69
C MET A 78 2.28 -18.03 -10.78
N PRO A 79 1.21 -17.81 -11.57
CA PRO A 79 0.50 -16.55 -11.57
C PRO A 79 -0.15 -16.33 -10.20
N ILE A 80 -0.22 -15.07 -9.75
CA ILE A 80 -0.90 -14.73 -8.49
C ILE A 80 -2.32 -14.30 -8.86
N ILE A 81 -3.31 -15.07 -8.43
CA ILE A 81 -4.73 -14.77 -8.66
C ILE A 81 -5.30 -14.36 -7.31
N VAL A 82 -5.80 -13.13 -7.19
CA VAL A 82 -6.27 -12.60 -5.91
C VAL A 82 -7.67 -12.05 -6.07
N GLU A 83 -8.54 -12.40 -5.13
CA GLU A 83 -9.83 -11.76 -4.95
C GLU A 83 -9.79 -10.83 -3.74
N TYR A 84 -10.09 -9.56 -3.97
CA TYR A 84 -10.27 -8.54 -2.95
C TYR A 84 -11.77 -8.35 -2.69
N GLU A 85 -12.15 -8.44 -1.42
CA GLU A 85 -13.50 -8.18 -0.96
C GLU A 85 -13.51 -6.87 -0.17
N TYR A 86 -14.41 -5.96 -0.53
CA TYR A 86 -14.54 -4.64 0.06
C TYR A 86 -15.69 -4.58 1.08
N GLU A 87 -15.65 -3.60 1.96
CA GLU A 87 -16.67 -3.37 3.00
C GLU A 87 -18.09 -3.15 2.44
N ASP A 88 -18.23 -2.71 1.20
CA ASP A 88 -19.52 -2.54 0.53
C ASP A 88 -20.06 -3.84 -0.11
N GLY A 89 -19.35 -4.96 0.05
CA GLY A 89 -19.69 -6.26 -0.52
C GLY A 89 -19.26 -6.43 -1.98
N THR A 90 -18.59 -5.45 -2.59
CA THR A 90 -18.03 -5.63 -3.93
C THR A 90 -16.79 -6.51 -3.90
N LYS A 91 -16.59 -7.29 -4.96
CA LYS A 91 -15.45 -8.18 -5.14
C LYS A 91 -14.70 -7.82 -6.40
N GLU A 92 -13.38 -7.78 -6.33
CA GLU A 92 -12.50 -7.54 -7.47
C GLU A 92 -11.47 -8.67 -7.58
N LYS A 93 -11.45 -9.35 -8.73
CA LYS A 93 -10.50 -10.41 -9.02
C LYS A 93 -9.38 -9.86 -9.91
N ILE A 94 -8.15 -9.90 -9.42
CA ILE A 94 -6.95 -9.45 -10.13
C ILE A 94 -6.02 -10.63 -10.37
N LYS A 95 -5.59 -10.80 -11.62
CA LYS A 95 -4.62 -11.81 -12.01
C LYS A 95 -3.28 -11.13 -12.34
N TYR A 96 -2.29 -11.34 -11.50
CA TYR A 96 -0.92 -10.94 -11.77
C TYR A 96 -0.20 -12.06 -12.53
N PRO A 97 0.42 -11.73 -13.67
CA PRO A 97 1.06 -12.76 -14.47
C PRO A 97 2.42 -13.12 -13.86
N VAL A 98 2.98 -14.27 -14.24
CA VAL A 98 4.20 -14.87 -13.65
C VAL A 98 5.43 -13.96 -13.65
N GLN A 99 5.47 -12.93 -14.50
CA GLN A 99 6.60 -12.01 -14.62
C GLN A 99 6.84 -11.18 -13.36
N VAL A 100 5.88 -11.16 -12.41
CA VAL A 100 6.08 -10.50 -11.12
C VAL A 100 7.26 -11.07 -10.32
N TRP A 101 7.55 -12.37 -10.50
CA TRP A 101 8.65 -13.08 -9.83
C TRP A 101 10.04 -12.79 -10.43
N ARG A 102 10.13 -12.02 -11.53
CA ARG A 102 11.39 -11.84 -12.27
C ARG A 102 12.50 -11.17 -11.45
N LYS A 103 12.14 -10.26 -10.54
CA LYS A 103 13.12 -9.53 -9.71
C LYS A 103 13.41 -10.25 -8.39
N ASN A 104 12.41 -10.92 -7.84
CA ASN A 104 12.49 -11.70 -6.61
C ASN A 104 11.56 -12.90 -6.77
N ASP A 105 12.13 -14.10 -6.70
CA ASP A 105 11.36 -15.33 -6.83
C ASP A 105 10.63 -15.68 -5.54
N ASN A 106 11.12 -15.27 -4.37
CA ASN A 106 10.53 -15.70 -3.10
C ASN A 106 9.35 -14.82 -2.67
N GLU A 107 9.44 -13.51 -2.91
CA GLU A 107 8.49 -12.53 -2.38
C GLU A 107 8.17 -11.46 -3.44
N VAL A 108 6.89 -11.11 -3.54
CA VAL A 108 6.41 -10.00 -4.37
C VAL A 108 5.54 -9.07 -3.53
N SER A 109 5.97 -7.82 -3.39
CA SER A 109 5.14 -6.76 -2.82
C SER A 109 4.29 -6.05 -3.89
N LYS A 110 3.03 -5.80 -3.57
CA LYS A 110 2.08 -5.05 -4.39
C LYS A 110 1.39 -3.97 -3.57
N LEU A 111 1.47 -2.75 -4.07
CA LEU A 111 0.72 -1.62 -3.55
C LEU A 111 -0.67 -1.59 -4.18
N ILE A 112 -1.70 -1.83 -3.37
CA ILE A 112 -3.10 -1.77 -3.76
C ILE A 112 -3.67 -0.43 -3.29
N LYS A 113 -4.22 0.31 -4.25
CA LYS A 113 -4.83 1.62 -4.01
C LYS A 113 -6.34 1.46 -4.17
N SER A 114 -7.11 1.81 -3.15
CA SER A 114 -8.57 1.71 -3.22
C SER A 114 -9.24 2.90 -2.54
N ASN A 115 -10.40 3.28 -3.05
CA ASN A 115 -11.30 4.21 -2.37
C ASN A 115 -12.12 3.52 -1.27
N LYS A 116 -12.13 2.19 -1.28
CA LYS A 116 -12.90 1.34 -0.37
C LYS A 116 -11.96 0.55 0.53
N LYS A 117 -12.43 0.28 1.74
CA LYS A 117 -11.68 -0.54 2.70
C LYS A 117 -11.76 -2.01 2.29
N ILE A 118 -10.61 -2.68 2.21
CA ILE A 118 -10.52 -4.13 1.98
C ILE A 118 -10.79 -4.85 3.30
N ILE A 119 -11.71 -5.82 3.29
CA ILE A 119 -12.08 -6.63 4.45
C ILE A 119 -11.51 -8.05 4.38
N ASN A 120 -11.33 -8.59 3.18
CA ASN A 120 -10.85 -9.94 2.97
C ASN A 120 -10.06 -10.02 1.65
N ILE A 121 -8.97 -10.79 1.67
CA ILE A 121 -8.10 -11.04 0.53
C ILE A 121 -7.97 -12.55 0.42
N THR A 122 -8.39 -13.12 -0.70
CA THR A 122 -8.30 -14.56 -0.95
C THR A 122 -7.38 -14.81 -2.14
N LEU A 123 -6.32 -15.60 -1.92
CA LEU A 123 -5.46 -16.09 -2.99
C LEU A 123 -6.10 -17.32 -3.62
N ASP A 124 -6.14 -17.33 -4.95
CA ASP A 124 -6.63 -18.42 -5.80
C ASP A 124 -8.01 -18.99 -5.39
N PRO A 125 -9.08 -18.17 -5.40
CA PRO A 125 -10.40 -18.61 -4.96
C PRO A 125 -11.01 -19.74 -5.81
N ASP A 126 -10.57 -19.87 -7.07
CA ASP A 126 -11.07 -20.88 -8.01
C ASP A 126 -10.16 -22.13 -8.08
N LEU A 127 -9.08 -22.17 -7.29
CA LEU A 127 -8.10 -23.25 -7.25
C LEU A 127 -7.47 -23.54 -8.64
N GLU A 128 -7.12 -22.48 -9.39
CA GLU A 128 -6.44 -22.58 -10.68
C GLU A 128 -4.95 -22.97 -10.54
N THR A 129 -4.37 -22.78 -9.35
CA THR A 129 -2.97 -23.06 -9.05
C THR A 129 -2.80 -24.42 -8.39
N ALA A 130 -1.63 -25.04 -8.62
CA ALA A 130 -1.30 -26.35 -8.05
C ALA A 130 -0.76 -26.22 -6.60
N ASP A 131 -1.50 -25.50 -5.75
CA ASP A 131 -1.16 -25.34 -4.34
C ASP A 131 -1.66 -26.53 -3.51
N ILE A 132 -0.82 -27.00 -2.60
CA ILE A 132 -1.13 -28.14 -1.72
C ILE A 132 -1.75 -27.68 -0.39
N ASP A 133 -1.47 -26.45 0.02
CA ASP A 133 -1.94 -25.91 1.30
C ASP A 133 -2.67 -24.60 1.06
N THR A 134 -4.00 -24.65 1.16
CA THR A 134 -4.85 -23.45 0.99
C THR A 134 -5.14 -22.75 2.32
N SER A 135 -4.62 -23.25 3.44
CA SER A 135 -4.94 -22.74 4.79
C SER A 135 -4.37 -21.34 5.06
N ASN A 136 -3.38 -20.92 4.29
CA ASN A 136 -2.76 -19.59 4.33
C ASN A 136 -3.20 -18.66 3.19
N ASN A 137 -4.12 -19.09 2.31
CA ASN A 137 -4.55 -18.33 1.14
C ASN A 137 -5.65 -17.30 1.46
N SER A 138 -5.81 -16.91 2.71
CA SER A 138 -6.80 -15.92 3.13
C SER A 138 -6.22 -14.96 4.17
N TRP A 139 -6.47 -13.67 3.96
CA TRP A 139 -6.26 -12.62 4.95
C TRP A 139 -7.60 -11.94 5.25
N PRO A 140 -7.99 -11.75 6.53
CA PRO A 140 -7.32 -12.26 7.73
C PRO A 140 -7.30 -13.79 7.77
N LYS A 141 -6.29 -14.37 8.42
CA LYS A 141 -6.15 -15.83 8.51
C LYS A 141 -7.40 -16.42 9.18
N LYS A 142 -8.11 -17.27 8.45
CA LYS A 142 -9.28 -17.99 8.99
C LYS A 142 -8.79 -18.95 10.06
N GLN A 143 -9.33 -18.85 11.27
CA GLN A 143 -9.11 -19.86 12.31
C GLN A 143 -9.97 -21.07 11.96
N GLU A 144 -9.39 -22.03 11.26
CA GLU A 144 -10.03 -23.34 11.10
C GLU A 144 -9.83 -24.17 12.37
N ASP A 145 -10.89 -24.83 12.83
CA ASP A 145 -10.79 -25.79 13.92
C ASP A 145 -9.82 -26.91 13.51
N SER A 146 -8.82 -27.21 14.35
CA SER A 146 -7.91 -28.35 14.14
C SER A 146 -8.70 -29.66 14.12
N ASP A 147 -8.19 -30.68 13.43
CA ASP A 147 -8.77 -32.04 13.49
C ASP A 147 -8.85 -32.58 14.92
N PHE A 148 -7.92 -32.16 15.80
CA PHE A 148 -7.98 -32.47 17.22
C PHE A 148 -9.13 -31.74 17.94
N ASP A 149 -9.39 -30.47 17.59
CA ASP A 149 -10.51 -29.72 18.14
C ASP A 149 -11.85 -30.29 17.66
N LYS A 150 -11.94 -30.69 16.40
CA LYS A 150 -13.09 -31.43 15.83
C LYS A 150 -13.28 -32.77 16.55
N PHE A 151 -12.20 -33.51 16.80
CA PHE A 151 -12.22 -34.78 17.55
C PHE A 151 -12.71 -34.58 19.00
N LYS A 152 -12.22 -33.55 19.70
CA LYS A 152 -12.63 -33.22 21.07
C LYS A 152 -14.10 -32.79 21.15
N LYS A 153 -14.59 -32.03 20.17
CA LYS A 153 -16.02 -31.71 20.03
C LYS A 153 -16.87 -32.97 19.86
N ARG A 154 -16.39 -33.96 19.10
CA ARG A 154 -17.09 -35.25 18.89
C ARG A 154 -17.17 -36.14 20.12
N ILE A 155 -16.18 -36.11 21.01
CA ILE A 155 -16.13 -36.96 22.23
C ILE A 155 -16.82 -36.30 23.42
N LYS A 156 -16.95 -34.96 23.41
CA LYS A 156 -17.67 -34.21 24.45
C LYS A 156 -19.20 -34.18 24.26
N GLY A 157 -19.74 -34.93 23.30
CA GLY A 157 -21.18 -35.20 23.15
C GLY A 157 -21.50 -36.60 23.67
#